data_AF-A0A7W0SK61-F1
#
_entry.id   AF-A0A7W0SK61-F1
#
_cell.length_a   1.000
_cell.length_b   1.000
_cell.length_c   1.000
_cell.angle_alpha   90.00
_cell.angle_beta   90.00
_cell.angle_gamma   90.00
#
_symmetry.space_group_name_H-M   'P 1'
#
loop_
_entity.id
_entity.type
_entity.pdbx_description
1 polymer ?
#
loop_
_entity_poly.entity_id
_entity_poly.type
_entity_poly.pdbx_seq_one_letter_code
_entity_poly.pdbx_strand_id
1 'polypeptide(L)'
;VPAGTVEAGETPAEAALREASEETGLAGLRIVRYLGEDELDARPVADVVLRRHFFQLTVDGDPPAEWRHVEANAGDGGTYPFRLFWLPLAKAPLVAGGMTALIGRIFDSE
;
A
#
# COMPACT_ATOMS: atom_id res chain seq x y z
N VAL A 1 -0.33 2.19 5.07
CA VAL A 1 0.27 2.04 3.72
C VAL A 1 -0.83 1.42 2.89
N PRO A 2 -1.20 2.01 1.74
CA PRO A 2 -2.28 1.47 0.93
C PRO A 2 -2.01 0.04 0.51
N ALA A 3 -3.03 -0.80 0.59
CA ALA A 3 -2.95 -2.20 0.18
C ALA A 3 -4.34 -2.83 0.16
N GLY A 4 -4.57 -3.65 -0.86
CA GLY A 4 -5.74 -4.50 -0.92
C GLY A 4 -5.49 -5.77 -1.71
N THR A 5 -6.57 -6.32 -2.24
CA THR A 5 -6.56 -7.65 -2.86
C THR A 5 -6.24 -7.51 -4.34
N VAL A 6 -5.44 -8.43 -4.87
CA VAL A 6 -5.26 -8.56 -6.32
C VAL A 6 -6.54 -9.18 -6.90
N GLU A 7 -7.26 -8.41 -7.70
CA GLU A 7 -8.49 -8.82 -8.37
C GLU A 7 -8.23 -9.74 -9.58
N ALA A 8 -9.30 -10.36 -10.08
CA ALA A 8 -9.21 -11.23 -11.23
C ALA A 8 -8.84 -10.46 -12.50
N GLY A 9 -7.69 -10.79 -13.09
CA GLY A 9 -7.23 -10.20 -14.34
C GLY A 9 -6.25 -9.04 -14.19
N GLU A 10 -5.91 -8.63 -12.96
CA GLU A 10 -4.84 -7.67 -12.71
C GLU A 10 -3.55 -8.34 -12.19
N THR A 11 -2.42 -7.71 -12.50
CA THR A 11 -1.12 -8.03 -11.91
C THR A 11 -0.99 -7.41 -10.52
N PRO A 12 -0.08 -7.89 -9.65
CA PRO A 12 0.16 -7.25 -8.35
C PRO A 12 0.59 -5.78 -8.46
N ALA A 13 1.23 -5.39 -9.57
CA ALA A 13 1.61 -4.02 -9.83
C ALA A 13 0.40 -3.12 -10.16
N GLU A 14 -0.52 -3.62 -10.98
CA GLU A 14 -1.79 -2.93 -11.30
C GLU A 14 -2.64 -2.78 -10.04
N ALA A 15 -2.78 -3.85 -9.25
CA ALA A 15 -3.45 -3.82 -7.95
C ALA A 15 -2.85 -2.76 -7.03
N ALA A 16 -1.53 -2.73 -6.88
CA ALA A 16 -0.86 -1.76 -6.00
C ALA A 16 -1.11 -0.30 -6.42
N LEU A 17 -1.19 -0.01 -7.73
CA LEU A 17 -1.53 1.32 -8.23
C LEU A 17 -3.00 1.67 -8.02
N ARG A 18 -3.91 0.72 -8.30
CA ARG A 18 -5.35 0.88 -8.10
C ARG A 18 -5.66 1.17 -6.63
N GLU A 19 -5.24 0.28 -5.74
CA GLU A 19 -5.45 0.39 -4.28
C GLU A 19 -4.84 1.69 -3.72
N ALA A 20 -3.62 2.05 -4.15
CA ALA A 20 -3.03 3.32 -3.74
C ALA A 20 -3.85 4.52 -4.21
N SER A 21 -4.38 4.48 -5.44
CA SER A 21 -5.25 5.55 -5.94
C SER A 21 -6.59 5.60 -5.19
N GLU A 22 -7.20 4.46 -4.92
CA GLU A 22 -8.52 4.34 -4.27
C GLU A 22 -8.49 4.74 -2.80
N GLU A 23 -7.48 4.31 -2.03
CA GLU A 23 -7.39 4.64 -0.62
C GLU A 23 -6.87 6.06 -0.36
N THR A 24 -5.99 6.56 -1.24
CA THR A 24 -5.35 7.87 -1.02
C THR A 24 -6.00 9.02 -1.76
N GLY A 25 -6.67 8.76 -2.89
CA GLY A 25 -7.14 9.80 -3.80
C GLY A 25 -6.03 10.60 -4.48
N LEU A 26 -4.77 10.18 -4.40
CA LEU A 26 -3.66 10.84 -5.10
C LEU A 26 -3.65 10.46 -6.58
N ALA A 27 -3.50 11.46 -7.44
CA ALA A 27 -3.28 11.27 -8.87
C ALA A 27 -1.78 11.27 -9.20
N GLY A 28 -1.39 10.69 -10.34
CA GLY A 28 0.01 10.68 -10.78
C GLY A 28 0.90 9.71 -9.99
N LEU A 29 0.32 8.66 -9.41
CA LEU A 29 1.07 7.58 -8.78
C LEU A 29 1.79 6.73 -9.84
N ARG A 30 3.06 6.42 -9.60
CA ARG A 30 3.89 5.57 -10.48
C ARG A 30 4.72 4.61 -9.65
N ILE A 31 4.91 3.40 -10.16
CA ILE A 31 5.83 2.43 -9.54
C ILE A 31 7.26 2.84 -9.87
N VAL A 32 8.09 2.92 -8.82
CA VAL A 32 9.53 3.11 -8.92
C VAL A 32 10.21 1.75 -9.05
N ARG A 33 9.85 0.78 -8.20
CA ARG A 33 10.41 -0.57 -8.21
C ARG A 33 9.57 -1.56 -7.43
N TYR A 34 9.77 -2.84 -7.74
CA TYR A 34 9.30 -3.95 -6.93
C TYR A 34 10.31 -4.27 -5.82
N LEU A 35 9.86 -4.32 -4.57
CA LEU A 35 10.71 -4.59 -3.41
C LEU A 35 10.76 -6.09 -3.09
N GLY A 36 9.80 -6.87 -3.54
CA GLY A 36 9.74 -8.32 -3.32
C GLY A 36 8.41 -8.77 -2.76
N GLU A 37 8.37 -10.05 -2.39
CA GLU A 37 7.22 -10.68 -1.77
C GLU A 37 7.59 -11.26 -0.40
N ASP A 38 6.57 -11.38 0.43
CA ASP A 38 6.63 -12.04 1.73
C ASP A 38 5.32 -12.79 2.00
N GLU A 39 5.38 -13.81 2.85
CA GLU A 39 4.23 -14.57 3.32
C GLU A 39 3.96 -14.24 4.78
N LEU A 40 2.73 -13.85 5.09
CA LEU A 40 2.27 -13.62 6.46
C LEU A 40 1.22 -14.65 6.84
N ASP A 41 1.55 -15.49 7.80
CA ASP A 41 0.56 -16.34 8.46
C ASP A 41 -0.33 -15.47 9.36
N ALA A 42 -1.60 -15.32 8.99
CA ALA A 42 -2.54 -14.44 9.69
C ALA A 42 -3.24 -15.14 10.88
N ARG A 43 -2.85 -16.37 11.22
CA ARG A 43 -3.47 -17.11 12.32
C ARG A 43 -3.07 -16.56 13.70
N PRO A 44 -3.96 -16.57 14.69
CA PRO A 44 -5.33 -17.09 14.65
C PRO A 44 -6.39 -16.06 14.20
N VAL A 45 -5.99 -14.85 13.77
CA VAL A 45 -6.91 -13.77 13.41
C VAL A 45 -7.76 -14.14 12.20
N ALA A 46 -7.14 -14.75 11.20
CA ALA A 46 -7.80 -15.34 10.04
C ALA A 46 -7.09 -16.64 9.66
N ASP A 47 -7.85 -17.64 9.21
CA ASP A 47 -7.29 -18.92 8.75
C ASP A 47 -6.78 -18.82 7.31
N VAL A 48 -5.79 -17.95 7.09
CA VAL A 48 -5.20 -17.65 5.79
C VAL A 48 -3.71 -17.32 5.92
N VAL A 49 -2.94 -17.71 4.90
CA VAL A 49 -1.57 -17.22 4.68
C VAL A 49 -1.62 -16.20 3.55
N LEU A 50 -1.24 -14.97 3.85
CA LEU A 50 -1.26 -13.86 2.89
C LEU A 50 0.06 -13.81 2.14
N ARG A 51 0.01 -13.96 0.81
CA ARG A 51 1.13 -13.61 -0.06
C ARG A 51 1.06 -12.14 -0.42
N ARG A 52 2.08 -11.37 -0.04
CA ARG A 52 2.08 -9.91 -0.11
C ARG A 52 3.18 -9.45 -1.04
N HIS A 53 2.84 -8.58 -1.98
CA HIS A 53 3.79 -7.96 -2.90
C HIS A 53 4.03 -6.51 -2.48
N PHE A 54 5.30 -6.12 -2.33
CA PHE A 54 5.69 -4.78 -1.90
C PHE A 54 6.26 -4.00 -3.07
N PHE A 55 5.74 -2.78 -3.26
CA PHE A 55 6.18 -1.86 -4.30
C PHE A 55 6.55 -0.52 -3.67
N GLN A 56 7.59 0.10 -4.21
CA GLN A 56 7.88 1.51 -3.96
C GLN A 56 7.14 2.33 -5.01
N LEU A 57 6.26 3.22 -4.55
CA LEU A 57 5.54 4.16 -5.40
C LEU A 57 6.11 5.58 -5.23
N THR A 58 5.95 6.39 -6.26
CA THR A 58 6.15 7.85 -6.23
C THR A 58 4.88 8.52 -6.71
N VAL A 59 4.71 9.79 -6.37
CA VAL A 59 3.59 10.64 -6.78
C VAL A 59 4.16 11.89 -7.44
N ASP A 60 3.60 12.26 -8.58
CA ASP A 60 4.00 13.48 -9.28
C ASP A 60 3.44 14.73 -8.57
N GLY A 61 4.21 15.82 -8.59
CA GLY A 61 3.82 17.09 -7.97
C GLY A 61 4.16 17.20 -6.49
N ASP A 62 3.42 18.04 -5.77
CA ASP A 62 3.60 18.32 -4.34
C ASP A 62 2.36 17.85 -3.57
N PRO A 63 2.34 16.59 -3.07
CA PRO A 63 1.18 16.07 -2.35
C PRO A 63 1.03 16.77 -0.99
N PRO A 64 -0.21 16.91 -0.46
CA PRO A 64 -0.42 17.53 0.84
C PRO A 64 0.30 16.75 1.95
N ALA A 65 0.80 17.46 2.96
CA ALA A 65 1.48 16.84 4.11
C ALA A 65 0.55 15.90 4.90
N GLU A 66 -0.72 16.27 5.01
CA GLU A 66 -1.82 15.46 5.53
C GLU A 66 -3.11 15.77 4.77
N TRP A 67 -3.97 14.77 4.63
CA TRP A 67 -5.27 14.96 4.01
C TRP A 67 -6.28 13.92 4.50
N ARG A 68 -7.54 14.13 4.14
CA ARG A 68 -8.61 13.15 4.33
C ARG A 68 -9.08 12.66 2.97
N HIS A 69 -9.33 11.38 2.87
CA HIS A 69 -9.91 10.76 1.68
C HIS A 69 -11.03 9.82 2.11
N VAL A 70 -11.96 9.58 1.19
CA VAL A 70 -13.06 8.65 1.39
C VAL A 70 -13.03 7.71 0.21
N GLU A 71 -12.66 6.47 0.48
CA GLU A 71 -12.71 5.42 -0.52
C GLU A 71 -14.18 5.06 -0.77
N ALA A 72 -14.65 5.29 -1.99
CA ALA A 72 -16.05 5.09 -2.39
C ALA A 72 -16.31 3.72 -3.04
N ASN A 73 -15.26 2.97 -3.37
CA ASN A 73 -15.31 1.72 -4.14
C ASN A 73 -14.71 0.53 -3.38
N ALA A 74 -14.79 0.54 -2.05
CA ALA A 74 -14.35 -0.64 -1.32
C ALA A 74 -15.17 -1.87 -1.74
N GLY A 75 -14.52 -3.02 -1.85
CA GLY A 75 -15.08 -4.23 -2.48
C GLY A 75 -16.39 -4.77 -1.88
N ASP A 76 -16.84 -4.25 -0.73
CA ASP A 76 -18.12 -4.58 -0.10
C ASP A 76 -19.23 -3.52 -0.30
N GLY A 77 -18.97 -2.48 -1.10
CA GLY A 77 -19.87 -1.34 -1.31
C GLY A 77 -19.88 -0.35 -0.14
N GLY A 78 -18.95 -0.49 0.80
CA GLY A 78 -18.75 0.41 1.93
C GLY A 78 -18.06 1.72 1.54
N THR A 79 -18.01 2.62 2.52
CA THR A 79 -17.34 3.91 2.39
C THR A 79 -16.38 4.08 3.56
N TYR A 80 -15.08 4.16 3.26
CA TYR A 80 -14.05 4.12 4.29
C TYR A 80 -13.32 5.47 4.37
N PRO A 81 -13.53 6.24 5.47
CA PRO A 81 -12.83 7.49 5.66
C PRO A 81 -11.40 7.25 6.17
N PHE A 82 -10.43 7.81 5.46
CA PHE A 82 -9.02 7.79 5.83
C PHE A 82 -8.53 9.18 6.24
N ARG A 83 -7.64 9.22 7.23
CA ARG A 83 -6.73 10.34 7.46
C ARG A 83 -5.33 9.89 7.05
N LEU A 84 -4.81 10.49 5.98
CA LEU A 84 -3.53 10.16 5.38
C LEU A 84 -2.50 11.24 5.72
N PHE A 85 -1.25 10.83 5.85
CA PHE A 85 -0.12 11.70 6.14
C PHE A 85 1.18 10.98 5.78
N TRP A 86 2.24 11.75 5.52
CA TRP A 86 3.57 11.22 5.26
C TRP A 86 4.31 10.95 6.57
N LEU A 87 4.91 9.75 6.67
CA LEU A 87 5.71 9.36 7.82
C LEU A 87 7.20 9.34 7.41
N PRO A 88 8.12 9.94 8.19
CA PRO A 88 9.55 9.79 7.95
C PRO A 88 9.97 8.32 7.93
N LEU A 89 10.86 7.92 7.02
CA LEU A 89 11.30 6.52 6.87
C LEU A 89 11.87 5.94 8.16
N ALA A 90 12.54 6.76 8.99
CA ALA A 90 13.04 6.35 10.30
C ALA A 90 11.93 5.86 11.27
N LYS A 91 10.67 6.23 11.03
CA LYS A 91 9.49 5.79 11.79
C LYS A 91 8.73 4.65 11.12
N ALA A 92 9.16 4.17 9.95
CA ALA A 92 8.53 3.05 9.24
C ALA A 92 8.27 1.82 10.12
N PRO A 93 9.17 1.41 11.04
CA PRO A 93 8.91 0.25 11.92
C PRO A 93 7.68 0.39 12.85
N LEU A 94 7.13 1.60 13.00
CA LEU A 94 5.91 1.84 13.79
C LEU A 94 4.62 1.50 13.03
N VAL A 95 4.70 1.22 11.73
CA VAL A 95 3.53 0.87 10.92
C VAL A 95 3.09 -0.55 11.26
N ALA A 96 1.83 -0.69 11.67
CA ALA A 96 1.23 -1.97 12.03
C ALA A 96 1.11 -2.94 10.83
N GLY A 97 0.84 -4.22 11.12
CA GLY A 97 0.55 -5.24 10.10
C GLY A 97 1.74 -5.69 9.27
N GLY A 98 2.97 -5.31 9.66
CA GLY A 98 4.17 -5.64 8.89
C GLY A 98 4.19 -5.00 7.50
N MET A 99 3.47 -3.88 7.31
CA MET A 99 3.35 -3.19 6.02
C MET A 99 4.66 -2.57 5.54
N THR A 100 5.70 -2.60 6.37
CA THR A 100 7.04 -2.11 6.06
C THR A 100 8.08 -3.25 6.08
N ALA A 101 7.66 -4.51 5.95
CA ALA A 101 8.55 -5.68 6.05
C ALA A 101 9.77 -5.59 5.11
N LEU A 102 9.57 -5.07 3.89
CA LEU A 102 10.62 -4.94 2.87
C LEU A 102 11.11 -3.50 2.67
N ILE A 103 10.84 -2.59 3.63
CA ILE A 103 11.17 -1.16 3.46
C ILE A 103 12.67 -0.92 3.30
N GLY A 104 13.54 -1.77 3.86
CA GLY A 104 15.00 -1.63 3.73
C GLY A 104 15.49 -1.71 2.28
N ARG A 105 14.75 -2.42 1.42
CA ARG A 105 15.13 -2.64 0.01
C ARG A 105 15.03 -1.38 -0.87
N ILE A 106 14.43 -0.30 -0.36
CA ILE A 106 14.46 1.00 -1.05
C ILE A 106 15.88 1.60 -1.10
N PHE A 107 16.78 1.14 -0.23
CA PHE A 107 18.17 1.57 -0.17
C PHE A 107 19.13 0.62 -0.89
N ASP A 108 18.62 -0.50 -1.41
CA ASP A 108 19.43 -1.42 -2.18
C ASP A 108 19.85 -0.72 -3.49
N SER A 109 21.14 -0.85 -3.81
CA SER A 109 21.69 -0.44 -5.10
C SER A 109 21.10 -1.36 -6.18
N GLU A 110 20.77 -0.79 -7.35
CA GLU A 110 20.38 -1.61 -8.52
C GLU A 110 21.55 -2.43 -9.06
#